data_AF-A0A2A7WW84-F1
#
_entry.id   AF-A0A2A7WW84-F1
#
_cell.length_a   1.000
_cell.length_b   1.000
_cell.length_c   1.000
_cell.angle_alpha   90.00
_cell.angle_beta   90.00
_cell.angle_gamma   90.00
#
_symmetry.space_group_name_H-M   'P 1'
#
loop_
_entity.id
_entity.type
_entity.pdbx_description
1 polymer ?
#
loop_
_entity_poly.entity_id
_entity_poly.type
_entity_poly.pdbx_seq_one_letter_code
_entity_poly.pdbx_strand_id
1 'polypeptide(L)'
;MRKLIKVDSSDFKNYLNRTEATFQAEREITQDKLKQGIDGLEWLVMQILVDDLKKESLDQWLKLAPKISKGTKDTNILMMNAIRLDHDSFYELHELNWWIVFDETMTYLSLLKERNYYDYLDFINEVYSKNGRDEK
;
A
#
# COMPACT_ATOMS: atom_id res chain seq x y z
N MET A 1 2.38 -20.36 -39.80
CA MET A 1 1.56 -21.32 -39.04
C MET A 1 1.82 -21.09 -37.55
N ARG A 2 0.93 -20.39 -36.81
CA ARG A 2 1.12 -20.15 -35.37
C ARG A 2 0.76 -21.43 -34.60
N LYS A 3 1.72 -22.04 -33.91
CA LYS A 3 1.46 -23.13 -32.96
C LYS A 3 0.73 -22.52 -31.75
N LEU A 4 -0.54 -22.86 -31.58
CA LEU A 4 -1.25 -22.63 -30.33
C LEU A 4 -0.63 -23.55 -29.28
N ILE A 5 0.07 -22.97 -28.30
CA ILE A 5 0.55 -23.69 -27.13
C ILE A 5 -0.70 -24.03 -26.31
N LYS A 6 -1.05 -25.31 -26.22
CA LYS A 6 -2.05 -25.79 -25.26
C LYS A 6 -1.41 -25.66 -23.88
N VAL A 7 -1.84 -24.67 -23.11
CA VAL A 7 -1.57 -24.64 -21.67
C VAL A 7 -2.40 -25.77 -21.07
N ASP A 8 -1.73 -26.73 -20.42
CA ASP A 8 -2.42 -27.78 -19.69
C ASP A 8 -3.25 -27.11 -18.58
N SER A 9 -4.53 -27.47 -18.49
CA SER A 9 -5.44 -26.97 -17.46
C SER A 9 -4.92 -27.21 -16.04
N SER A 10 -4.09 -28.24 -15.84
CA SER A 10 -3.45 -28.54 -14.56
C SER A 10 -2.32 -27.55 -14.23
N ASP A 11 -1.51 -27.17 -15.21
CA ASP A 11 -0.44 -26.17 -15.05
C ASP A 11 -1.00 -24.78 -14.75
N PHE A 12 -2.08 -24.38 -15.45
CA PHE A 12 -2.75 -23.11 -15.16
C PHE A 12 -3.38 -23.09 -13.76
N LYS A 13 -4.03 -24.19 -13.34
CA LYS A 13 -4.59 -24.32 -11.99
C LYS A 13 -3.50 -24.27 -10.91
N ASN A 14 -2.36 -24.91 -11.15
CA ASN A 14 -1.21 -24.87 -10.24
C ASN A 14 -0.62 -23.45 -10.13
N TYR A 15 -0.54 -22.73 -11.25
CA TYR A 15 -0.14 -21.32 -11.24
C TYR A 15 -1.10 -20.47 -10.40
N LEU A 16 -2.41 -20.58 -10.62
CA LEU A 16 -3.42 -19.85 -9.85
C LEU A 16 -3.32 -20.14 -8.35
N ASN A 17 -3.19 -21.41 -7.97
CA ASN A 17 -3.08 -21.80 -6.57
C ASN A 17 -1.82 -21.22 -5.90
N ARG A 18 -0.68 -21.18 -6.62
CA ARG A 18 0.55 -20.59 -6.10
C ARG A 18 0.43 -19.09 -5.93
N THR A 19 -0.14 -18.42 -6.93
CA THR A 19 -0.36 -16.98 -6.90
C THR A 19 -1.29 -16.59 -5.76
N GLU A 20 -2.39 -17.32 -5.56
CA GLU A 20 -3.31 -17.11 -4.44
C GLU A 20 -2.61 -17.31 -3.08
N ALA A 21 -1.83 -18.39 -2.94
CA ALA A 21 -1.09 -18.64 -1.71
C ALA A 21 -0.06 -17.52 -1.40
N THR A 22 0.62 -17.00 -2.43
CA THR A 22 1.53 -15.86 -2.28
C THR A 22 0.80 -14.61 -1.83
N PHE A 23 -0.32 -14.26 -2.46
CA PHE A 23 -1.10 -13.08 -2.06
C PHE A 23 -1.65 -13.19 -0.64
N GLN A 24 -2.09 -14.39 -0.22
CA GLN A 24 -2.52 -14.63 1.15
C GLN A 24 -1.38 -14.44 2.15
N ALA A 25 -0.19 -14.97 1.84
CA ALA A 25 0.98 -14.80 2.70
C ALA A 25 1.40 -13.32 2.80
N GLU A 26 1.45 -12.59 1.69
CA GLU A 26 1.76 -11.15 1.68
C GLU A 26 0.75 -10.35 2.50
N ARG A 27 -0.54 -10.69 2.39
CA ARG A 27 -1.60 -10.09 3.20
C ARG A 27 -1.39 -10.34 4.68
N GLU A 28 -1.16 -11.59 5.08
CA GLU A 28 -0.95 -11.95 6.48
C GLU A 28 0.28 -11.25 7.07
N ILE A 29 1.40 -11.24 6.33
CA ILE A 29 2.63 -10.54 6.74
C ILE A 29 2.36 -9.05 6.89
N THR A 30 1.70 -8.42 5.92
CA THR A 30 1.38 -6.99 5.96
C THR A 30 0.54 -6.65 7.19
N GLN A 31 -0.54 -7.41 7.41
CA GLN A 31 -1.43 -7.19 8.56
C GLN A 31 -0.73 -7.45 9.90
N ASP A 32 0.13 -8.46 10.00
CA ASP A 32 0.93 -8.73 11.20
C ASP A 32 1.91 -7.59 11.49
N LYS A 33 2.60 -7.10 10.45
CA LYS A 33 3.55 -6.00 10.59
C LYS A 33 2.88 -4.69 10.97
N LEU A 34 1.74 -4.35 10.37
CA LEU A 34 1.01 -3.14 10.74
C LEU A 34 0.57 -3.12 12.22
N LYS A 35 0.29 -4.29 12.82
CA LYS A 35 -0.03 -4.42 14.26
C LYS A 35 1.16 -4.15 15.18
N GLN A 36 2.39 -4.27 14.69
CA GLN A 36 3.61 -3.97 15.45
C GLN A 36 3.88 -2.46 15.55
N GLY A 37 3.04 -1.61 14.94
CA GLY A 37 3.14 -0.16 15.03
C GLY A 37 4.27 0.39 14.16
N ILE A 38 4.96 1.42 14.67
CA ILE A 38 6.04 2.13 13.97
C ILE A 38 7.10 1.16 13.44
N ASP A 39 7.60 0.25 14.28
CA ASP A 39 8.67 -0.68 13.92
C ASP A 39 8.24 -1.63 12.77
N GLY A 40 6.98 -2.05 12.79
CA GLY A 40 6.44 -2.92 11.76
C GLY A 40 6.21 -2.20 10.44
N LEU A 41 5.73 -0.96 10.48
CA LEU A 41 5.63 -0.11 9.30
C LEU A 41 7.01 0.19 8.71
N GLU A 42 8.00 0.51 9.55
CA GLU A 42 9.36 0.74 9.09
C GLU A 42 9.94 -0.51 8.43
N TRP A 43 9.70 -1.69 9.00
CA TRP A 43 10.13 -2.95 8.41
C TRP A 43 9.55 -3.16 7.00
N LEU A 44 8.27 -2.85 6.80
CA LEU A 44 7.60 -2.94 5.50
C LEU A 44 8.20 -1.96 4.48
N VAL A 45 8.43 -0.71 4.89
CA VAL A 45 9.06 0.31 4.04
C VAL A 45 10.45 -0.14 3.60
N MET A 46 11.23 -0.80 4.47
CA MET A 46 12.56 -1.33 4.13
C MET A 46 12.55 -2.47 3.10
N GLN A 47 11.40 -3.14 2.88
CA GLN A 47 11.31 -4.20 1.86
C GLN A 47 11.07 -3.66 0.45
N ILE A 48 10.79 -2.36 0.30
CA ILE A 48 10.44 -1.79 -0.99
C ILE A 48 11.70 -1.52 -1.81
N LEU A 49 11.73 -2.13 -2.99
CA LEU A 49 12.72 -1.81 -4.03
C LEU A 49 12.10 -0.80 -4.98
N VAL A 50 12.59 0.45 -4.95
CA VAL A 50 12.06 1.51 -5.81
C VAL A 50 12.79 1.54 -7.15
N ASP A 51 12.12 1.09 -8.20
CA ASP A 51 12.55 1.24 -9.58
C ASP A 51 11.83 2.39 -10.30
N ASP A 52 12.16 2.62 -11.56
CA ASP A 52 11.56 3.72 -12.33
C ASP A 52 10.08 3.49 -12.65
N LEU A 53 9.63 2.23 -12.76
CA LEU A 53 8.22 1.89 -12.95
C LEU A 53 7.39 2.25 -11.72
N LYS A 54 7.88 1.93 -10.52
CA LYS A 54 7.23 2.32 -9.26
C LYS A 54 7.18 3.84 -9.09
N LYS A 55 8.24 4.57 -9.46
CA LYS A 55 8.22 6.04 -9.44
C LYS A 55 7.18 6.62 -10.40
N GLU A 56 7.08 6.06 -11.60
CA GLU A 56 6.08 6.49 -12.59
C GLU A 56 4.66 6.18 -12.11
N SER A 57 4.42 4.98 -11.56
CA SER A 57 3.14 4.59 -10.97
C SER A 57 2.71 5.56 -9.87
N LEU A 58 3.62 5.85 -8.93
CA LEU A 58 3.37 6.80 -7.85
C LEU A 58 3.04 8.21 -8.38
N ASP A 59 3.80 8.72 -9.33
CA ASP A 59 3.55 10.04 -9.93
C ASP A 59 2.17 10.11 -10.61
N GLN A 60 1.76 9.05 -11.31
CA GLN A 60 0.42 8.97 -11.90
C GLN A 60 -0.67 8.87 -10.83
N TRP A 61 -0.44 8.05 -9.80
CA TRP A 61 -1.38 7.86 -8.71
C TRP A 61 -1.62 9.16 -7.92
N LEU A 62 -0.55 9.90 -7.57
CA LEU A 62 -0.63 11.19 -6.89
C LEU A 62 -1.49 12.21 -7.66
N LYS A 63 -1.50 12.13 -9.00
CA LYS A 63 -2.32 13.01 -9.86
C LYS A 63 -3.78 12.56 -9.97
N LEU A 64 -4.06 11.28 -9.81
CA LEU A 64 -5.37 10.67 -10.05
C LEU A 64 -6.15 10.50 -8.75
N ALA A 65 -5.54 9.90 -7.72
CA ALA A 65 -6.22 9.45 -6.50
C ALA A 65 -7.03 10.55 -5.80
N PRO A 66 -6.52 11.79 -5.63
CA PRO A 66 -7.34 12.89 -5.12
C PRO A 66 -8.61 13.13 -5.94
N LYS A 67 -8.54 13.06 -7.27
CA LYS A 67 -9.67 13.37 -8.14
C LYS A 67 -10.78 12.33 -8.01
N ILE A 68 -10.40 11.05 -7.90
CA ILE A 68 -11.34 9.93 -7.93
C ILE A 68 -11.80 9.45 -6.54
N SER A 69 -11.02 9.71 -5.48
CA SER A 69 -11.39 9.37 -4.10
C SER A 69 -12.69 10.06 -3.69
N LYS A 70 -13.61 9.32 -3.06
CA LYS A 70 -14.85 9.90 -2.51
C LYS A 70 -14.68 10.47 -1.10
N GLY A 71 -13.82 9.90 -0.27
CA GLY A 71 -13.71 10.25 1.15
C GLY A 71 -12.89 11.54 1.39
N THR A 72 -11.70 11.61 0.81
CA THR A 72 -10.82 12.79 0.94
C THR A 72 -10.02 13.06 -0.34
N LYS A 73 -9.75 14.35 -0.57
CA LYS A 73 -8.87 14.84 -1.63
C LYS A 73 -7.41 14.98 -1.17
N ASP A 74 -7.18 14.89 0.13
CA ASP A 74 -5.84 14.96 0.71
C ASP A 74 -5.15 13.60 0.57
N THR A 75 -4.02 13.62 -0.14
CA THR A 75 -3.27 12.39 -0.42
C THR A 75 -2.58 11.83 0.82
N ASN A 76 -2.11 12.70 1.73
CA ASN A 76 -1.51 12.24 2.97
C ASN A 76 -2.56 11.52 3.82
N ILE A 77 -3.80 12.04 3.87
CA ILE A 77 -4.90 11.38 4.57
C ILE A 77 -5.23 10.02 3.91
N LEU A 78 -5.22 9.93 2.57
CA LEU A 78 -5.41 8.64 1.88
C LEU A 78 -4.34 7.62 2.28
N MET A 79 -3.06 8.02 2.23
CA MET A 79 -1.94 7.17 2.59
C MET A 79 -2.01 6.73 4.07
N MET A 80 -2.28 7.66 4.99
CA MET A 80 -2.46 7.35 6.41
C MET A 80 -3.62 6.39 6.64
N ASN A 81 -4.75 6.58 5.95
CA ASN A 81 -5.89 5.69 6.07
C ASN A 81 -5.59 4.29 5.52
N ALA A 82 -4.78 4.16 4.47
CA ALA A 82 -4.36 2.85 3.97
C ALA A 82 -3.51 2.09 5.01
N ILE A 83 -2.79 2.79 5.89
CA ILE A 83 -2.04 2.17 6.99
C ILE A 83 -2.95 1.84 8.19
N ARG A 84 -3.90 2.72 8.52
CA ARG A 84 -4.73 2.63 9.74
C ARG A 84 -5.96 1.73 9.60
N LEU A 85 -6.57 1.73 8.43
CA LEU A 85 -7.83 1.03 8.17
C LEU A 85 -7.54 -0.32 7.51
N ASP A 86 -8.39 -1.30 7.80
CA ASP A 86 -8.43 -2.51 6.99
C ASP A 86 -9.04 -2.21 5.61
N HIS A 87 -8.86 -3.15 4.68
CA HIS A 87 -9.28 -3.01 3.29
C HIS A 87 -10.77 -2.71 3.08
N ASP A 88 -11.66 -3.24 3.91
CA ASP A 88 -13.11 -3.07 3.75
C ASP A 88 -13.49 -1.66 4.22
N SER A 89 -13.06 -1.28 5.43
CA SER A 89 -13.26 0.06 5.99
C SER A 89 -12.68 1.16 5.10
N PHE A 90 -11.50 0.91 4.50
CA PHE A 90 -10.88 1.85 3.58
C PHE A 90 -11.68 2.01 2.28
N TYR A 91 -12.14 0.89 1.70
CA TYR A 91 -12.90 0.93 0.47
C TYR A 91 -14.26 1.61 0.67
N GLU A 92 -14.95 1.34 1.78
CA GLU A 92 -16.20 2.03 2.12
C GLU A 92 -16.02 3.54 2.24
N LEU A 93 -14.89 4.00 2.79
CA LEU A 93 -14.63 5.42 3.00
C LEU A 93 -14.19 6.14 1.72
N HIS A 94 -13.30 5.54 0.93
CA HIS A 94 -12.63 6.23 -0.19
C HIS A 94 -13.06 5.75 -1.57
N GLU A 95 -13.71 4.59 -1.67
CA GLU A 95 -14.00 3.85 -2.90
C GLU A 95 -12.75 3.67 -3.79
N LEU A 96 -11.60 3.47 -3.15
CA LEU A 96 -10.33 3.16 -3.80
C LEU A 96 -9.86 1.77 -3.40
N ASN A 97 -9.16 1.10 -4.32
CA ASN A 97 -8.56 -0.20 -4.04
C ASN A 97 -7.44 -0.03 -2.99
N TRP A 98 -7.64 -0.61 -1.80
CA TRP A 98 -6.71 -0.51 -0.68
C TRP A 98 -5.30 -0.99 -1.04
N TRP A 99 -5.17 -2.10 -1.77
CA TRP A 99 -3.86 -2.67 -2.14
C TRP A 99 -3.03 -1.72 -3.00
N ILE A 100 -3.68 -1.03 -3.95
CA ILE A 100 -3.00 -0.04 -4.78
C ILE A 100 -2.54 1.13 -3.90
N VAL A 101 -3.44 1.69 -3.08
CA VAL A 101 -3.07 2.83 -2.22
C VAL A 101 -1.96 2.44 -1.24
N PHE A 102 -2.01 1.23 -0.69
CA PHE A 102 -0.99 0.73 0.23
C PHE A 102 0.37 0.58 -0.45
N ASP A 103 0.46 -0.04 -1.64
CA ASP A 103 1.72 -0.18 -2.37
C ASP A 103 2.33 1.18 -2.77
N GLU A 104 1.49 2.12 -3.20
CA GLU A 104 1.92 3.49 -3.51
C GLU A 104 2.37 4.24 -2.26
N THR A 105 1.71 4.02 -1.12
CA THR A 105 2.13 4.56 0.17
C THR A 105 3.50 4.02 0.58
N MET A 106 3.74 2.71 0.45
CA MET A 106 5.03 2.12 0.78
C MET A 106 6.14 2.65 -0.13
N THR A 107 5.86 2.81 -1.42
CA THR A 107 6.78 3.41 -2.40
C THR A 107 7.10 4.86 -2.05
N TYR A 108 6.09 5.66 -1.72
CA TYR A 108 6.25 7.04 -1.28
C TYR A 108 7.11 7.14 -0.02
N LEU A 109 6.82 6.33 0.99
CA LEU A 109 7.56 6.32 2.25
C LEU A 109 9.01 5.87 2.08
N SER A 110 9.29 4.90 1.21
CA SER A 110 10.66 4.50 0.88
C SER A 110 11.44 5.67 0.27
N LEU A 111 10.85 6.40 -0.66
CA LEU A 111 11.47 7.60 -1.25
C LEU A 111 11.62 8.74 -0.25
N LEU A 112 10.63 8.95 0.61
CA LEU A 112 10.65 10.01 1.62
C LEU A 112 11.74 9.74 2.65
N LYS A 113 11.88 8.49 3.12
CA LYS A 113 12.93 8.06 4.05
C LYS A 113 14.34 8.40 3.53
N GLU A 114 14.59 8.18 2.25
CA GLU A 114 15.90 8.46 1.63
C GLU A 114 16.16 9.95 1.42
N ARG A 115 15.14 10.72 1.07
CA ARG A 115 15.29 12.11 0.62
C ARG A 115 15.09 13.14 1.72
N ASN A 116 14.13 12.90 2.61
CA ASN A 116 13.84 13.75 3.75
C ASN A 116 13.37 12.90 4.94
N TYR A 117 14.35 12.40 5.70
CA TYR A 117 14.11 11.51 6.82
C TYR A 117 13.25 12.15 7.93
N TYR A 118 13.31 13.48 8.11
CA TYR A 118 12.48 14.15 9.12
C TYR A 118 11.01 14.14 8.73
N ASP A 119 10.67 14.48 7.49
CA ASP A 119 9.28 14.40 7.00
C ASP A 119 8.75 12.96 7.04
N TYR A 120 9.62 11.97 6.78
CA TYR A 120 9.29 10.56 6.93
C TYR A 120 8.94 10.19 8.38
N LEU A 121 9.75 10.61 9.34
CA LEU A 121 9.48 10.39 10.76
C LEU A 121 8.21 11.10 11.21
N ASP A 122 8.01 12.35 10.78
CA ASP A 122 6.81 13.13 11.10
C ASP A 122 5.55 12.42 10.59
N PHE A 123 5.57 11.92 9.35
CA PHE A 123 4.47 11.15 8.78
C PHE A 123 4.16 9.90 9.61
N ILE A 124 5.18 9.09 9.95
CA ILE A 124 4.97 7.86 10.72
C ILE A 124 4.45 8.16 12.12
N ASN A 125 5.00 9.18 12.77
CA ASN A 125 4.52 9.63 14.06
C ASN A 125 3.07 10.12 13.97
N GLU A 126 2.70 10.83 12.91
CA GLU A 126 1.33 11.25 12.68
C GLU A 126 0.41 10.03 12.57
N VAL A 127 0.75 9.04 11.73
CA VAL A 127 0.00 7.77 11.58
C VAL A 127 -0.31 7.13 12.92
N TYR A 128 0.66 7.03 13.83
CA TYR A 128 0.51 6.32 15.11
C TYR A 128 0.23 7.23 16.31
N SER A 129 0.15 8.55 16.12
CA SER A 129 -0.27 9.46 17.18
C SER A 129 -1.71 9.17 17.56
N LYS A 130 -1.92 8.71 18.81
CA LYS A 130 -3.26 8.61 19.40
C LYS A 130 -3.84 10.02 19.45
N ASN A 131 -4.85 10.31 18.64
CA ASN A 131 -5.73 11.49 18.71
C ASN A 131 -5.20 12.66 19.56
N GLY A 132 -4.38 13.54 18.96
CA GLY A 132 -4.06 14.84 19.55
C GLY A 132 -5.20 15.86 19.47
N ARG A 133 -6.47 15.43 19.57
CA ARG A 133 -7.67 16.30 19.69
C ARG A 133 -8.78 15.62 20.48
N ASP A 134 -8.45 15.05 21.63
CA ASP A 134 -9.42 15.07 22.72
C ASP A 134 -9.38 16.49 23.32
N GLU A 135 -10.47 17.22 23.06
CA GLU A 135 -11.08 18.24 23.93
C GLU A 135 -10.14 19.13 24.77
N LYS A 136 -10.00 20.39 24.35
CA LYS A 136 -9.88 21.52 25.27
C LYS A 136 -11.23 22.21 25.40
#